data_AF-A0AAV0H4Q6-F1
#
_entry.id   AF-A0AAV0H4Q6-F1
#
_cell.length_a   1.000
_cell.length_b   1.000
_cell.length_c   1.000
_cell.angle_alpha   90.00
_cell.angle_beta   90.00
_cell.angle_gamma   90.00
#
_symmetry.space_group_name_H-M   'P 1'
#
loop_
_entity.id
_entity.type
_entity.pdbx_description
1 polymer ?
#
loop_
_entity_poly.entity_id
_entity_poly.type
_entity_poly.pdbx_seq_one_letter_code
_entity_poly.pdbx_strand_id
1 'polypeptide(L)' 'MARAGTLEVDVEIKSPADKFWENIRNSTTLFPKAFPDQYKSIEVLQGDGKAPGSIRLFTYAEG' A
#
# COMPACT_ATOMS: atom_id res chain seq x y z
N MET A 1 -28.08 11.70 10.95
CA MET A 1 -27.19 11.88 9.80
C MET A 1 -26.26 10.68 9.72
N ALA A 2 -26.41 9.80 8.73
CA ALA A 2 -25.51 8.66 8.56
C ALA A 2 -24.20 9.13 7.90
N ARG A 3 -23.06 8.91 8.57
CA ARG A 3 -21.70 9.25 8.09
C ARG A 3 -20.88 8.01 7.69
N ALA A 4 -21.47 6.82 7.77
CA ALA A 4 -20.81 5.56 7.45
C ALA A 4 -21.22 5.10 6.04
N GLY A 5 -20.24 4.75 5.21
CA GLY A 5 -20.41 4.13 3.90
C GLY A 5 -19.23 3.21 3.61
N THR A 6 -19.49 2.13 2.88
CA THR A 6 -18.48 1.17 2.44
C THR A 6 -18.34 1.26 0.92
N LEU A 7 -17.11 1.30 0.42
CA LEU A 7 -16.80 1.19 -1.00
C LEU A 7 -15.97 -0.08 -1.20
N GLU A 8 -16.40 -0.93 -2.11
CA GLU A 8 -15.74 -2.20 -2.45
C GLU A 8 -15.43 -2.20 -3.95
N VAL A 9 -14.24 -2.71 -4.31
CA VAL A 9 -13.79 -2.84 -5.70
C VAL A 9 -13.03 -4.15 -5.82
N ASP A 10 -13.48 -4.99 -6.75
CA ASP A 10 -12.82 -6.24 -7.09
C ASP A 10 -12.19 -6.14 -8.48
N VAL A 11 -10.93 -6.57 -8.59
CA VAL A 11 -10.18 -6.59 -9.84
C VAL A 11 -9.48 -7.94 -9.99
N GLU A 12 -9.67 -8.59 -11.13
CA GLU A 12 -8.96 -9.83 -11.46
C GLU A 12 -7.50 -9.52 -11.83
N ILE A 13 -6.58 -10.22 -11.18
CA ILE A 13 -5.14 -10.04 -11.35
C ILE A 13 -4.55 -11.32 -11.91
N LYS A 14 -3.72 -11.20 -12.95
CA LYS A 14 -3.06 -12.36 -13.60
C LYS A 14 -1.94 -12.97 -12.76
N SER A 15 -1.48 -12.27 -11.73
CA SER A 15 -0.37 -12.68 -10.89
C SER A 15 -0.82 -13.69 -9.82
N PRO A 16 0.03 -14.66 -9.42
CA PRO A 16 -0.26 -15.54 -8.30
C PRO A 16 -0.55 -14.76 -7.01
N ALA A 17 -1.57 -15.19 -6.27
CA ALA A 17 -2.07 -14.50 -5.08
C ALA A 17 -0.97 -14.27 -4.02
N ASP A 18 -0.19 -15.30 -3.71
CA ASP A 18 0.86 -15.22 -2.69
C ASP A 18 1.92 -14.16 -3.03
N LYS A 19 2.35 -14.12 -4.30
CA LYS A 19 3.34 -13.15 -4.78
C LYS A 19 2.78 -11.73 -4.76
N PHE A 20 1.52 -11.56 -5.14
CA PHE A 20 0.88 -10.26 -5.11
C PHE A 20 0.75 -9.75 -3.66
N TRP A 21 0.32 -10.61 -2.74
CA TRP A 21 0.23 -10.28 -1.32
C TRP A 21 1.59 -9.94 -0.71
N GLU A 22 2.64 -10.69 -1.03
CA GLU A 22 4.00 -10.37 -0.58
C GLU A 22 4.47 -8.99 -1.08
N ASN A 23 4.16 -8.66 -2.33
CA ASN A 23 4.47 -7.35 -2.89
C ASN A 23 3.72 -6.21 -2.17
N ILE A 24 2.47 -6.42 -1.76
CA ILE A 24 1.73 -5.46 -0.93
C ILE A 24 2.39 -5.29 0.44
N ARG A 25 2.83 -6.39 1.08
CA ARG A 25 3.56 -6.29 2.36
C ARG A 25 4.89 -5.55 2.20
N ASN A 26 5.55 -5.71 1.05
CA ASN A 26 6.80 -5.03 0.72
C ASN A 26 6.59 -3.63 0.09
N SER A 27 5.37 -3.09 0.13
CA SER A 27 5.00 -1.84 -0.55
C SER A 27 5.88 -0.66 -0.19
N THR A 28 6.35 -0.58 1.05
CA THR A 28 7.24 0.48 1.55
C THR A 28 8.46 0.71 0.66
N THR A 29 8.98 -0.35 0.06
CA THR A 29 10.16 -0.29 -0.81
C THR A 29 9.82 -0.45 -2.29
N LEU A 30 8.77 -1.22 -2.59
CA LEU A 30 8.41 -1.59 -3.96
C LEU A 30 7.61 -0.48 -4.65
N PHE A 31 6.62 0.11 -3.96
CA PHE A 31 5.66 1.01 -4.60
C PHE A 31 6.29 2.30 -5.10
N PRO A 32 7.19 2.99 -4.35
CA PRO A 32 7.86 4.18 -4.88
C PRO A 32 8.75 3.89 -6.10
N LYS A 33 9.19 2.63 -6.27
CA LYS A 33 10.00 2.22 -7.44
C LYS A 33 9.14 1.80 -8.62
N ALA A 34 8.03 1.10 -8.36
CA ALA A 34 7.14 0.57 -9.39
C ALA A 34 6.14 1.62 -9.91
N PHE A 35 5.71 2.52 -9.04
CA PHE A 35 4.71 3.57 -9.30
C PHE A 35 5.22 4.93 -8.77
N PRO A 36 6.36 5.42 -9.26
CA PRO A 36 6.94 6.70 -8.79
C PRO A 36 6.04 7.90 -9.09
N ASP A 37 5.16 7.77 -10.08
CA ASP A 37 4.10 8.71 -10.46
C ASP A 37 2.94 8.75 -9.45
N GLN A 38 2.81 7.76 -8.57
CA GLN A 38 1.77 7.69 -7.54
C GLN A 38 2.34 7.87 -6.13
N TYR A 39 3.56 7.39 -5.87
CA TYR A 39 4.19 7.40 -4.56
C TYR A 39 5.57 8.06 -4.62
N LYS A 40 5.73 9.21 -3.95
CA LYS A 40 7.03 9.88 -3.76
C LYS A 40 7.91 9.12 -2.76
N SER A 41 7.36 8.74 -1.62
CA SER A 41 8.07 7.95 -0.60
C SER A 41 7.10 7.17 0.27
N ILE A 42 7.60 6.09 0.88
CA ILE A 42 6.92 5.40 1.96
C ILE A 42 7.96 5.07 3.04
N GLU A 43 7.74 5.59 4.23
CA GLU A 43 8.68 5.50 5.35
C GLU A 43 8.08 4.69 6.50
N VAL A 44 8.90 3.88 7.17
CA VAL A 44 8.49 3.16 8.39
C VAL A 44 8.85 4.00 9.60
N LEU A 45 7.85 4.50 10.30
CA LEU A 45 8.04 5.30 11.52
C LEU A 45 8.20 4.44 12.77
N GLN A 46 7.58 3.25 12.78
CA GLN A 46 7.66 2.29 13.89
C GLN A 46 7.47 0.85 13.38
N GLY A 47 8.25 -0.08 13.93
CA GLY A 47 8.17 -1.50 13.60
C GLY A 47 8.96 -1.86 12.34
N ASP A 48 8.49 -2.86 11.60
CA ASP A 48 9.12 -3.38 10.38
C ASP A 48 8.35 -2.98 9.09
N GLY A 49 7.21 -2.29 9.25
CA GLY A 49 6.34 -1.87 8.15
C GLY A 49 5.47 -2.99 7.57
N LYS A 50 5.46 -4.18 8.18
CA LYS A 50 4.78 -5.39 7.69
C LYS A 50 3.94 -6.07 8.76
N ALA A 51 4.47 -6.19 9.96
CA ALA A 51 3.81 -6.80 11.09
C ALA A 51 2.68 -5.89 11.62
N PRO A 52 1.61 -6.48 12.19
CA PRO A 52 0.57 -5.73 12.88
C PRO A 52 1.16 -4.76 13.92
N GLY A 53 0.64 -3.54 13.94
CA GLY A 53 1.13 -2.47 14.83
C GLY A 53 2.26 -1.61 14.26
N SER A 54 2.79 -1.92 13.07
CA SER A 54 3.75 -1.03 12.40
C SER A 54 3.09 0.27 11.91
N ILE A 55 3.83 1.37 11.98
CA ILE A 55 3.39 2.69 11.49
C ILE A 55 4.16 3.05 10.22
N ARG A 56 3.43 3.39 9.15
CA ARG A 56 3.97 3.80 7.85
C ARG A 56 3.48 5.19 7.46
N LEU A 57 4.38 6.04 7.01
CA LEU A 57 4.08 7.34 6.43
C LEU A 57 4.14 7.23 4.90
N PHE A 58 3.02 7.51 4.25
CA PHE A 58 2.94 7.52 2.79
C PHE A 58 2.96 8.97 2.29
N THR A 59 3.87 9.28 1.38
CA THR A 59 3.88 10.54 0.63
C THR A 59 3.52 10.25 -0.81
N TYR A 60 2.32 10.64 -1.20
CA TYR A 60 1.82 10.49 -2.56
C TYR A 60 2.41 11.55 -3.50
N ALA A 61 2.47 11.23 -4.79
CA ALA A 61 2.77 12.20 -5.83
C ALA A 61 1.63 13.22 -5.98
N GLU A 62 1.95 14.37 -6.59
CA GLU A 62 0.93 15.36 -6.96
C GLU A 62 0.16 14.82 -8.18
N GLY A 63 -1.17 14.86 -8.10
CA GLY A 63 -2.08 14.32 -9.13
C GLY A 63 -2.33 15.25 -10.31
#